data_AF-A0A8J5Z854-F1
#
_entry.id   AF-A0A8J5Z854-F1
#
_cell.length_a   1.000
_cell.length_b   1.000
_cell.length_c   1.000
_cell.angle_alpha   90.00
_cell.angle_beta   90.00
_cell.angle_gamma   90.00
#
_symmetry.space_group_name_H-M   'P 1'
#
loop_
_entity.id
_entity.type
_entity.pdbx_description
1 polymer ?
#
loop_
_entity_poly.entity_id
_entity_poly.type
_entity_poly.pdbx_seq_one_letter_code
_entity_poly.pdbx_strand_id
1 'polypeptide(L)'
;MNTHSLKLLLILLTFTFPSTQCDDDLVDQICKKTPFYDLCISTLKSNSNGKDVKGLASVMADTMLSNATDTLSYIRAEINRTPDPKIERALAYCAELYIPVVKYNLPQAIDALSKGQFEFAADGISDAAKEADSCEKMISWSQELAALSDRNKLIHNLSDVAVAIVKILLKG
;
A
#
# COMPACT_ATOMS: atom_id res chain seq x y z
N MET A 1 -71.80 22.01 22.12
CA MET A 1 -71.04 22.73 21.09
C MET A 1 -69.56 22.68 21.45
N ASN A 2 -68.82 21.98 20.60
CA ASN A 2 -67.37 22.00 20.31
C ASN A 2 -66.32 21.57 21.36
N THR A 3 -65.65 20.50 20.94
CA THR A 3 -64.39 19.86 21.34
C THR A 3 -63.13 20.62 20.84
N HIS A 4 -61.94 20.11 21.23
CA HIS A 4 -60.57 20.37 20.72
C HIS A 4 -59.77 21.48 21.44
N SER A 5 -58.49 21.33 21.82
CA SER A 5 -57.51 20.27 21.59
C SER A 5 -56.30 20.41 22.52
N LEU A 6 -55.73 19.25 22.84
CA LEU A 6 -54.41 18.99 23.40
C LEU A 6 -53.29 19.66 22.55
N LYS A 7 -52.29 20.29 23.19
CA LYS A 7 -50.95 20.47 22.62
C LYS A 7 -49.89 20.28 23.70
N LEU A 8 -49.51 19.02 23.91
CA LEU A 8 -48.24 18.66 24.54
C LEU A 8 -47.14 18.88 23.50
N LEU A 9 -46.23 19.81 23.76
CA LEU A 9 -45.11 20.11 22.88
C LEU A 9 -44.05 18.99 23.03
N LEU A 10 -44.09 17.97 22.16
CA LEU A 10 -42.99 17.01 22.05
C LEU A 10 -41.84 17.68 21.29
N ILE A 11 -40.80 18.06 22.02
CA ILE A 11 -39.51 18.45 21.42
C ILE A 11 -38.85 17.14 20.96
N LEU A 12 -38.96 16.84 19.67
CA LEU A 12 -38.14 15.83 19.01
C LEU A 12 -36.71 16.37 18.93
N LEU A 13 -35.87 16.04 19.92
CA LEU A 13 -34.42 16.09 19.73
C LEU A 13 -34.07 15.04 18.66
N THR A 14 -33.97 15.48 17.42
CA THR A 14 -33.25 14.72 16.40
C THR A 14 -31.78 14.75 16.79
N PHE A 15 -31.35 13.75 17.55
CA PHE A 15 -29.94 13.40 17.65
C PHE A 15 -29.49 12.94 16.27
N THR A 16 -29.01 13.87 15.45
CA THR A 16 -28.18 13.51 14.31
C THR A 16 -26.86 13.03 14.90
N PHE A 17 -26.75 11.73 15.13
CA PHE A 17 -25.47 11.09 15.34
C PHE A 17 -24.61 11.34 14.09
N PRO A 18 -23.40 11.89 14.20
CA PRO A 18 -22.44 11.79 13.12
C PRO A 18 -22.10 10.30 12.98
N SER A 19 -22.59 9.65 11.92
CA SER A 19 -22.22 8.28 11.59
C SER A 19 -20.77 8.27 11.09
N THR A 20 -19.79 8.33 11.99
CA THR A 20 -18.36 8.12 11.69
C THR A 20 -18.00 6.63 11.86
N GLN A 21 -18.79 5.72 11.29
CA GLN A 21 -18.67 4.27 11.50
C GLN A 21 -18.50 3.45 10.21
N CYS A 22 -17.92 4.01 9.13
CA CYS A 22 -17.79 3.28 7.87
C CYS A 22 -16.35 2.85 7.52
N ASP A 23 -15.32 3.61 7.89
CA ASP A 23 -13.95 3.36 7.40
C ASP A 23 -13.23 2.21 8.13
N ASP A 24 -13.37 2.10 9.45
CA ASP A 24 -12.72 1.02 10.23
C ASP A 24 -13.27 -0.36 9.86
N ASP A 25 -14.56 -0.45 9.53
CA ASP A 25 -15.22 -1.70 9.11
C ASP A 25 -14.78 -2.09 7.69
N LEU A 26 -14.71 -1.13 6.75
CA LEU A 26 -14.26 -1.42 5.40
C LEU A 26 -12.80 -1.91 5.36
N VAL A 27 -11.90 -1.24 6.09
CA VAL A 27 -10.48 -1.63 6.14
C VAL A 27 -10.33 -3.05 6.68
N ASP A 28 -11.01 -3.39 7.77
CA ASP A 28 -10.96 -4.74 8.34
C ASP A 28 -11.48 -5.80 7.36
N GLN A 29 -12.63 -5.53 6.71
CA GLN A 29 -13.20 -6.44 5.72
C GLN A 29 -12.30 -6.67 4.51
N ILE A 30 -11.60 -5.63 4.06
CA ILE A 30 -10.64 -5.72 2.97
C ILE A 30 -9.41 -6.50 3.42
N CYS A 31 -8.80 -6.14 4.55
CA CYS A 31 -7.58 -6.80 5.04
C CYS A 31 -7.79 -8.28 5.37
N LYS A 32 -8.99 -8.70 5.77
CA LYS A 32 -9.32 -10.14 5.92
C LYS A 32 -9.27 -10.93 4.60
N LYS A 33 -9.33 -10.24 3.46
CA LYS A 33 -9.24 -10.83 2.11
C LYS A 33 -7.85 -10.70 1.49
N THR A 34 -6.90 -10.10 2.19
CA THR A 34 -5.50 -9.97 1.75
C THR A 34 -4.60 -10.94 2.50
N PRO A 35 -3.44 -11.32 1.94
CA PRO A 35 -2.34 -11.83 2.75
C PRO A 35 -1.89 -10.75 3.75
N PHE A 36 -1.11 -11.13 4.76
CA PHE A 36 -0.51 -10.22 5.74
C PHE A 36 -1.49 -9.22 6.38
N TYR A 37 -2.54 -9.73 7.04
CA TYR A 37 -3.60 -8.92 7.68
C TYR A 37 -3.03 -7.74 8.49
N ASP A 38 -2.07 -7.99 9.39
CA ASP A 38 -1.50 -6.94 10.25
C ASP A 38 -0.75 -5.86 9.45
N LEU A 39 -0.07 -6.24 8.37
CA LEU A 39 0.58 -5.28 7.46
C LEU A 39 -0.47 -4.43 6.73
N CYS A 40 -1.55 -5.04 6.26
CA CYS A 40 -2.66 -4.32 5.64
C CYS A 40 -3.30 -3.33 6.61
N ILE A 41 -3.64 -3.77 7.83
CA ILE A 41 -4.24 -2.90 8.86
C ILE A 41 -3.30 -1.75 9.21
N SER A 42 -2.04 -2.03 9.52
CA SER A 42 -1.07 -0.99 9.91
C SER A 42 -0.82 0.03 8.79
N THR A 43 -0.91 -0.39 7.52
CA THR A 43 -0.75 0.52 6.38
C THR A 43 -1.97 1.41 6.15
N LEU A 44 -3.17 0.82 6.22
CA LEU A 44 -4.40 1.50 5.81
C LEU A 44 -5.08 2.29 6.91
N LYS A 45 -5.02 1.85 8.17
CA LYS A 45 -5.88 2.35 9.25
C LYS A 45 -5.77 3.86 9.49
N SER A 46 -4.59 4.44 9.34
CA SER A 46 -4.40 5.90 9.51
C SER A 46 -4.70 6.72 8.25
N ASN A 47 -4.87 6.06 7.10
CA ASN A 47 -4.93 6.70 5.78
C ASN A 47 -6.24 6.38 5.03
N SER A 48 -7.18 5.67 5.67
CA SER A 48 -8.41 5.15 5.05
C SER A 48 -9.60 6.10 5.09
N ASN A 49 -9.55 7.20 5.85
CA ASN A 49 -10.72 8.05 6.09
C ASN A 49 -11.41 8.49 4.77
N GLY A 50 -12.66 8.11 4.60
CA GLY A 50 -13.53 8.41 3.46
C GLY A 50 -13.13 7.72 2.15
N LYS A 51 -12.27 6.69 2.17
CA LYS A 51 -11.80 6.01 0.96
C LYS A 51 -12.61 4.76 0.66
N ASP A 52 -13.03 4.64 -0.61
CA ASP A 52 -13.54 3.38 -1.16
C ASP A 52 -12.39 2.38 -1.40
N VAL A 53 -12.73 1.16 -1.85
CA VAL A 53 -11.74 0.10 -2.11
C VAL A 53 -10.66 0.55 -3.11
N LYS A 54 -11.01 1.38 -4.10
CA LYS A 54 -10.08 1.96 -5.06
C LYS A 54 -9.11 2.93 -4.35
N GLY A 55 -9.63 3.79 -3.48
CA GLY A 55 -8.83 4.68 -2.65
C GLY A 55 -7.88 3.92 -1.72
N LEU A 56 -8.31 2.80 -1.14
CA LEU A 56 -7.45 1.94 -0.33
C LEU A 56 -6.34 1.28 -1.15
N ALA A 57 -6.63 0.83 -2.38
CA ALA A 57 -5.62 0.33 -3.31
C ALA A 57 -4.57 1.41 -3.66
N SER A 58 -5.02 2.65 -3.90
CA SER A 58 -4.10 3.78 -4.13
C SER A 58 -3.20 4.05 -2.92
N VAL A 59 -3.73 4.02 -1.69
CA VAL A 59 -2.92 4.19 -0.47
C VAL A 59 -1.85 3.11 -0.34
N MET A 60 -2.17 1.85 -0.66
CA MET A 60 -1.17 0.78 -0.68
C MET A 60 -0.07 1.05 -1.71
N ALA A 61 -0.45 1.44 -2.94
CA ALA A 61 0.50 1.73 -4.02
C ALA A 61 1.39 2.95 -3.69
N ASP A 62 0.83 4.01 -3.10
CA ASP A 62 1.58 5.17 -2.60
C ASP A 62 2.56 4.77 -1.49
N THR A 63 2.13 3.89 -0.58
CA THR A 63 3.00 3.36 0.49
C THR A 63 4.15 2.55 -0.08
N MET A 64 3.90 1.72 -1.09
CA MET A 64 4.94 1.00 -1.81
C MET A 64 5.92 1.96 -2.48
N LEU A 65 5.44 3.01 -3.15
CA LEU A 65 6.29 3.99 -3.82
C LEU A 65 7.20 4.71 -2.83
N SER A 66 6.67 5.09 -1.67
CA SER A 66 7.46 5.68 -0.58
C SER A 66 8.55 4.72 -0.09
N ASN A 67 8.21 3.45 0.18
CA ASN A 67 9.17 2.45 0.66
C ASN A 67 10.23 2.10 -0.40
N ALA A 68 9.84 2.01 -1.69
CA ALA A 68 10.76 1.75 -2.78
C ALA A 68 11.74 2.92 -2.99
N THR A 69 11.24 4.15 -2.83
CA THR A 69 12.07 5.37 -2.90
C THR A 69 13.07 5.44 -1.75
N ASP A 70 12.63 5.13 -0.53
CA ASP A 70 13.52 5.06 0.64
C ASP A 70 14.56 3.94 0.47
N THR A 71 14.15 2.79 -0.05
CA THR A 71 15.04 1.65 -0.30
C THR A 71 16.09 1.97 -1.37
N LEU A 72 15.70 2.63 -2.47
CA LEU A 72 16.66 3.10 -3.47
C LEU A 72 17.66 4.12 -2.89
N SER A 73 17.19 4.98 -1.98
CA SER A 73 18.05 5.95 -1.30
C SER A 73 19.02 5.26 -0.33
N TYR A 74 18.55 4.25 0.40
CA TYR A 74 19.36 3.39 1.25
C TYR A 74 20.44 2.67 0.43
N ILE A 75 20.08 2.02 -0.68
CA ILE A 75 21.03 1.33 -1.56
C ILE A 75 22.15 2.28 -2.01
N ARG A 76 21.80 3.48 -2.46
CA ARG A 76 22.79 4.50 -2.88
C ARG A 76 23.72 4.93 -1.75
N ALA A 77 23.20 5.04 -0.52
CA ALA A 77 24.02 5.37 0.63
C ALA A 77 25.01 4.24 0.96
N GLU A 78 24.56 2.98 0.89
CA GLU A 78 25.42 1.82 1.15
C GLU A 78 26.50 1.63 0.08
N ILE A 79 26.21 1.91 -1.20
CA ILE A 79 27.22 1.92 -2.28
C ILE A 79 28.37 2.87 -1.93
N ASN A 80 28.07 4.06 -1.42
CA ASN A 80 29.09 5.05 -1.06
C ASN A 80 29.87 4.69 0.21
N ARG A 81 29.39 3.74 1.03
CA ARG A 81 29.98 3.35 2.32
C ARG A 81 30.82 2.09 2.23
N THR A 82 30.43 1.15 1.38
CA THR A 82 31.08 -0.16 1.33
C THR A 82 32.44 -0.08 0.65
N PRO A 83 33.50 -0.64 1.26
CA PRO A 83 34.79 -0.82 0.60
C PRO A 83 34.88 -2.15 -0.17
N ASP A 84 33.90 -3.05 -0.03
CA ASP A 84 33.90 -4.37 -0.69
C ASP A 84 33.31 -4.26 -2.11
N PRO A 85 34.12 -4.49 -3.17
CA PRO A 85 33.65 -4.40 -4.56
C PRO A 85 32.54 -5.40 -4.92
N LYS A 86 32.47 -6.54 -4.23
CA LYS A 86 31.41 -7.54 -4.43
C LYS A 86 30.07 -7.04 -3.88
N ILE A 87 30.10 -6.40 -2.71
CA ILE A 87 28.93 -5.76 -2.10
C ILE A 87 28.51 -4.56 -2.95
N GLU A 88 29.45 -3.71 -3.36
CA GLU A 88 29.20 -2.56 -4.22
C GLU A 88 28.45 -2.98 -5.51
N ARG A 89 28.95 -4.02 -6.20
CA ARG A 89 28.32 -4.53 -7.42
C ARG A 89 26.91 -5.08 -7.18
N ALA A 90 26.71 -5.81 -6.09
CA ALA A 90 25.39 -6.34 -5.74
C ALA A 90 24.39 -5.21 -5.44
N LEU A 91 24.83 -4.16 -4.73
CA LEU A 91 24.03 -2.97 -4.46
C LEU A 91 23.74 -2.16 -5.74
N ALA A 92 24.72 -2.00 -6.63
CA ALA A 92 24.53 -1.32 -7.91
C ALA A 92 23.47 -2.02 -8.77
N TYR A 93 23.51 -3.35 -8.83
CA TYR A 93 22.48 -4.15 -9.48
C TYR A 93 21.09 -3.90 -8.85
N CYS A 94 20.97 -3.95 -7.53
CA CYS A 94 19.73 -3.61 -6.85
C CYS A 94 19.24 -2.20 -7.18
N ALA A 95 20.13 -1.21 -7.25
CA ALA A 95 19.75 0.16 -7.61
C ALA A 95 19.16 0.24 -9.03
N GLU A 96 19.73 -0.49 -10.00
CA GLU A 96 19.22 -0.57 -11.36
C GLU A 96 17.80 -1.14 -11.42
N LEU A 97 17.48 -2.14 -10.59
CA LEU A 97 16.13 -2.72 -10.50
C LEU A 97 15.13 -1.78 -9.83
N TYR A 98 15.53 -1.05 -8.78
CA TYR A 98 14.64 -0.12 -8.05
C TYR A 98 14.39 1.20 -8.80
N ILE A 99 15.27 1.63 -9.70
CA ILE A 99 15.09 2.87 -10.48
C ILE A 99 13.79 2.85 -11.30
N PRO A 100 13.49 1.84 -12.14
CA PRO A 100 12.24 1.80 -12.90
C PRO A 100 11.02 1.64 -11.98
N VAL A 101 11.12 0.89 -10.89
CA VAL A 101 10.04 0.76 -9.89
C VAL A 101 9.59 2.13 -9.38
N VAL A 102 10.55 2.96 -8.99
CA VAL A 102 10.30 4.30 -8.44
C VAL A 102 9.88 5.31 -9.51
N LYS A 103 10.51 5.26 -10.70
CA LYS A 103 10.27 6.27 -11.75
C LYS A 103 9.04 5.99 -12.61
N TYR A 104 8.69 4.72 -12.78
CA TYR A 104 7.72 4.29 -13.80
C TYR A 104 6.69 3.32 -13.26
N ASN A 105 7.07 2.14 -12.77
CA ASN A 105 6.11 1.06 -12.50
C ASN A 105 5.03 1.47 -11.47
N LEU A 106 5.45 1.95 -10.29
CA LEU A 106 4.50 2.34 -9.25
C LEU A 106 3.74 3.64 -9.60
N PRO A 107 4.39 4.71 -10.11
CA PRO A 107 3.66 5.89 -10.57
C PRO A 107 2.60 5.59 -11.65
N GLN A 108 2.92 4.72 -12.62
CA GLN A 108 1.99 4.31 -13.65
C GLN A 108 0.87 3.41 -13.10
N ALA A 109 1.16 2.53 -12.15
CA ALA A 109 0.14 1.73 -11.48
C ALA A 109 -0.84 2.62 -10.67
N ILE A 110 -0.34 3.64 -9.98
CA ILE A 110 -1.16 4.63 -9.26
C ILE A 110 -2.08 5.39 -10.22
N ASP A 111 -1.55 5.86 -11.35
CA ASP A 111 -2.34 6.52 -12.39
C ASP A 111 -3.40 5.58 -12.99
N ALA A 112 -3.04 4.32 -13.25
CA ALA A 112 -3.96 3.29 -13.73
C ALA A 112 -5.08 2.99 -12.73
N LEU A 113 -4.80 2.92 -11.42
CA LEU A 113 -5.83 2.81 -10.38
C LEU A 113 -6.84 3.96 -10.46
N SER A 114 -6.37 5.19 -10.66
CA SER A 114 -7.24 6.37 -10.76
C SER A 114 -8.19 6.29 -11.97
N LYS A 115 -7.70 5.68 -13.07
CA LYS A 115 -8.42 5.49 -14.33
C LYS A 115 -9.26 4.21 -14.40
N GLY A 116 -9.26 3.40 -13.34
CA GLY A 116 -9.97 2.11 -13.33
C GLY A 116 -9.31 1.02 -14.17
N GLN A 117 -8.04 1.19 -14.55
CA GLN A 117 -7.27 0.21 -15.32
C GLN A 117 -6.62 -0.81 -14.36
N PHE A 118 -7.46 -1.59 -13.70
CA PHE A 118 -7.05 -2.41 -12.55
C PHE A 118 -6.09 -3.56 -12.91
N GLU A 119 -6.21 -4.18 -14.08
CA GLU A 119 -5.26 -5.21 -14.52
C GLU A 119 -3.86 -4.61 -14.70
N PHE A 120 -3.76 -3.48 -15.40
CA PHE A 120 -2.50 -2.77 -15.60
C PHE A 120 -1.89 -2.30 -14.26
N ALA A 121 -2.73 -1.83 -13.33
CA ALA A 121 -2.27 -1.48 -11.99
C ALA A 121 -1.70 -2.70 -11.24
N ALA A 122 -2.39 -3.85 -11.29
CA ALA A 122 -1.93 -5.07 -10.66
C ALA A 122 -0.60 -5.56 -11.26
N ASP A 123 -0.42 -5.43 -12.57
CA ASP A 123 0.84 -5.78 -13.25
C ASP A 123 2.00 -4.89 -12.78
N GLY A 124 1.82 -3.57 -12.79
CA GLY A 124 2.84 -2.63 -12.33
C GLY A 124 3.22 -2.80 -10.86
N ILE A 125 2.24 -3.11 -10.00
CA ILE A 125 2.48 -3.45 -8.58
C ILE A 125 3.25 -4.78 -8.47
N SER A 126 2.83 -5.81 -9.20
CA SER A 126 3.48 -7.12 -9.18
C SER A 126 4.92 -7.07 -9.68
N ASP A 127 5.21 -6.22 -10.66
CA ASP A 127 6.56 -6.02 -11.15
C ASP A 127 7.47 -5.42 -10.07
N ALA A 128 6.98 -4.51 -9.22
CA ALA A 128 7.76 -4.00 -8.09
C ALA A 128 8.22 -5.11 -7.13
N ALA A 129 7.38 -6.11 -6.86
CA ALA A 129 7.78 -7.28 -6.08
C ALA A 129 8.83 -8.13 -6.80
N LYS A 130 8.69 -8.36 -8.11
CA LYS A 130 9.66 -9.13 -8.89
C LYS A 130 11.05 -8.48 -8.90
N GLU A 131 11.10 -7.15 -8.98
CA GLU A 131 12.36 -6.40 -8.90
C GLU A 131 12.99 -6.50 -7.50
N ALA A 132 12.17 -6.39 -6.44
CA ALA A 132 12.64 -6.61 -5.06
C ALA A 132 13.17 -8.03 -4.84
N ASP A 133 12.48 -9.06 -5.34
CA ASP A 133 12.92 -10.46 -5.26
C ASP A 133 14.21 -10.71 -6.05
N SER A 134 14.38 -10.03 -7.18
CA SER A 134 15.59 -10.14 -8.01
C SER A 134 16.79 -9.48 -7.32
N CYS A 135 16.57 -8.34 -6.67
CA CYS A 135 17.57 -7.75 -5.77
C CYS A 135 17.92 -8.70 -4.62
N GLU A 136 16.92 -9.31 -3.97
CA GLU A 136 17.13 -10.24 -2.84
C GLU A 136 18.03 -11.42 -3.23
N LYS A 137 17.77 -12.04 -4.38
CA LYS A 137 18.61 -13.13 -4.90
C LYS A 137 20.07 -12.71 -5.06
N MET A 138 20.33 -11.46 -5.45
CA MET A 138 21.68 -10.93 -5.63
C MET A 138 22.42 -10.72 -4.30
N ILE A 139 21.71 -10.48 -3.20
CA ILE A 139 22.31 -10.10 -1.91
C ILE A 139 22.23 -11.17 -0.82
N SER A 140 21.39 -12.19 -1.00
CA SER A 140 21.08 -13.24 0.00
C SER A 140 22.28 -14.00 0.56
N TRP A 141 23.45 -13.92 -0.08
CA TRP A 141 24.70 -14.51 0.41
C TRP A 141 25.39 -13.68 1.50
N SER A 142 25.00 -12.42 1.73
CA SER A 142 25.68 -11.49 2.63
C SER A 142 24.81 -11.10 3.82
N GLN A 143 25.29 -11.43 5.03
CA GLN A 143 24.63 -11.00 6.27
C GLN A 143 24.72 -9.48 6.50
N GLU A 144 25.73 -8.82 5.93
CA GLU A 144 25.90 -7.36 6.00
C GLU A 144 24.77 -6.61 5.29
N LEU A 145 24.10 -7.28 4.34
CA LEU A 145 22.99 -6.73 3.56
C LEU A 145 21.61 -7.08 4.13
N ALA A 146 21.53 -7.65 5.34
CA ALA A 146 20.27 -8.07 5.95
C ALA A 146 19.22 -6.95 6.03
N ALA A 147 19.65 -5.70 6.30
CA ALA A 147 18.75 -4.55 6.31
C ALA A 147 18.15 -4.25 4.92
N LEU A 148 18.86 -4.55 3.83
CA LEU A 148 18.29 -4.47 2.47
C LEU A 148 17.34 -5.65 2.21
N SER A 149 17.63 -6.84 2.73
CA SER A 149 16.72 -7.99 2.65
C SER A 149 15.38 -7.72 3.33
N ASP A 150 15.38 -7.10 4.51
CA ASP A 150 14.14 -6.71 5.20
C ASP A 150 13.32 -5.72 4.37
N ARG A 151 13.98 -4.78 3.69
CA ARG A 151 13.35 -3.80 2.79
C ARG A 151 12.75 -4.47 1.56
N ASN A 152 13.49 -5.38 0.91
CA ASN A 152 12.99 -6.15 -0.22
C ASN A 152 11.74 -6.96 0.17
N LYS A 153 11.78 -7.63 1.32
CA LYS A 153 10.67 -8.40 1.85
C LYS A 153 9.44 -7.52 2.15
N LEU A 154 9.65 -6.32 2.68
CA LEU A 154 8.55 -5.38 2.91
C LEU A 154 7.87 -4.98 1.60
N ILE A 155 8.64 -4.64 0.55
CA ILE A 155 8.09 -4.31 -0.76
C ILE A 155 7.30 -5.48 -1.35
N HIS A 156 7.82 -6.70 -1.26
CA HIS A 156 7.11 -7.91 -1.69
C HIS A 156 5.78 -8.08 -0.95
N ASN A 157 5.79 -8.02 0.38
CA ASN A 157 4.58 -8.22 1.17
C ASN A 157 3.54 -7.12 0.94
N LEU A 158 3.98 -5.86 0.80
CA LEU A 158 3.09 -4.75 0.46
C LEU A 158 2.47 -4.94 -0.93
N SER A 159 3.24 -5.41 -1.91
CA SER A 159 2.76 -5.76 -3.25
C SER A 159 1.67 -6.83 -3.19
N ASP A 160 1.90 -7.91 -2.45
CA ASP A 160 0.93 -8.98 -2.30
C ASP A 160 -0.39 -8.50 -1.69
N VAL A 161 -0.32 -7.64 -0.67
CA VAL A 161 -1.50 -6.98 -0.10
C VAL A 161 -2.19 -6.12 -1.16
N ALA A 162 -1.44 -5.24 -1.84
CA ALA A 162 -1.98 -4.30 -2.82
C ALA A 162 -2.66 -5.03 -3.99
N VAL A 163 -2.02 -6.05 -4.57
CA VAL A 163 -2.58 -6.89 -5.63
C VAL A 163 -3.85 -7.60 -5.16
N ALA A 164 -3.89 -8.08 -3.92
CA ALA A 164 -5.11 -8.70 -3.38
C ALA A 164 -6.27 -7.70 -3.29
N ILE A 165 -6.01 -6.44 -2.90
CA ILE A 165 -7.03 -5.38 -2.91
C ILE A 165 -7.49 -5.07 -4.35
N VAL A 166 -6.55 -4.95 -5.29
CA VAL A 166 -6.90 -4.70 -6.71
C VAL A 166 -7.74 -5.86 -7.29
N LYS A 167 -7.45 -7.10 -6.90
CA LYS A 167 -8.27 -8.27 -7.29
C LYS A 167 -9.69 -8.25 -6.73
N ILE A 168 -9.97 -7.51 -5.66
CA ILE A 168 -11.35 -7.28 -5.19
C ILE A 168 -12.08 -6.37 -6.17
N LEU A 169 -11.41 -5.34 -6.70
CA LEU A 169 -11.96 -4.41 -7.70
C LEU A 169 -12.24 -5.08 -9.05
N LEU A 170 -11.45 -6.08 -9.43
CA LEU A 170 -11.64 -6.84 -10.68
C LEU A 170 -12.84 -7.81 -10.64
N LYS A 171 -13.38 -8.11 -9.45
CA LYS A 171 -14.48 -9.06 -9.26
C LYS A 171 -15.84 -8.39 -9.04
N GLY A 172 -15.86 -7.07 -8.87
CA GLY A 172 -17.06 -6.26 -8.68
C GLY A 172 -17.45 -5.55 -9.98
#